data_AF-A0A8H5F8G6-F1
#
_entry.id   AF-A0A8H5F8G6-F1
#
_cell.length_a   1.000
_cell.length_b   1.000
_cell.length_c   1.000
_cell.angle_alpha   90.00
_cell.angle_beta   90.00
_cell.angle_gamma   90.00
#
_symmetry.space_group_name_H-M   'P 1'
#
loop_
_entity.id
_entity.type
_entity.pdbx_description
1 polymer ?
#
loop_
_entity_poly.entity_id
_entity_poly.type
_entity_poly.pdbx_seq_one_letter_code
_entity_poly.pdbx_strand_id
1 'polypeptide(L)'
;MSFPNPEHHQYYSPQYPQFPQEQIQFPQHSPPFPEHSAPQFPQDSAPQFPQHIVPQFPQPTAPHYEQHAMPHQQAQYPDNASHYAPQNTSWYPVYNGANPFVKLSFSNRTMVNTSITVNGTPLYKISTVDTVGAITNIKDARTCALISTINRRTLHPDSVAFAQRYGGRVLKVKEWLVKSVEGTKWSIQTGGTTLTFLWDISNRLLVYQDSNTEPVAWFDPATPSQSFSFHIKNGMENIWDLAMTAVIYIVHKRLLTDKFFVVNDASGSHQAQWALFQLMAN
;
A
#
# COMPACT_ATOMS: atom_id res chain seq x y z
N MET A 1 -60.21 -19.48 4.46
CA MET A 1 -58.86 -20.09 4.49
C MET A 1 -58.12 -19.46 5.67
N SER A 2 -57.97 -20.20 6.77
CA SER A 2 -57.28 -19.72 7.98
C SER A 2 -55.79 -20.05 7.89
N PHE A 3 -54.94 -19.08 8.21
CA PHE A 3 -53.49 -19.27 8.31
C PHE A 3 -53.13 -19.77 9.72
N PRO A 4 -52.18 -20.71 9.85
CA PRO A 4 -51.72 -21.17 11.16
C PRO A 4 -50.80 -20.15 11.83
N ASN A 5 -50.93 -20.07 13.15
CA ASN A 5 -50.17 -19.23 14.07
C ASN A 5 -48.69 -19.68 14.11
N PRO A 6 -47.68 -18.78 14.08
CA PRO A 6 -46.29 -19.18 14.19
C PRO A 6 -45.93 -19.54 15.63
N GLU A 7 -45.37 -20.73 15.82
CA GLU A 7 -44.90 -21.21 17.11
C GLU A 7 -43.67 -20.41 17.59
N HIS A 8 -43.68 -20.03 18.86
CA HIS A 8 -42.57 -19.35 19.53
C HIS A 8 -41.40 -20.32 19.72
N HIS A 9 -40.32 -20.14 18.95
CA HIS A 9 -39.05 -20.81 19.21
C HIS A 9 -38.39 -20.20 20.46
N GLN A 10 -38.31 -21.02 21.52
CA GLN A 10 -37.55 -20.74 22.74
C GLN A 10 -36.06 -20.67 22.41
N TYR A 11 -35.45 -19.50 22.62
CA TYR A 11 -34.01 -19.31 22.48
C TYR A 11 -33.28 -19.98 23.65
N TYR A 12 -32.53 -21.04 23.38
CA TYR A 12 -31.60 -21.62 24.35
C TYR A 12 -30.33 -20.75 24.41
N SER A 13 -30.10 -20.09 25.54
CA SER A 13 -28.82 -19.44 25.82
C SER A 13 -27.73 -20.48 26.03
N PRO A 14 -26.59 -20.39 25.33
CA PRO A 14 -25.47 -21.29 25.54
C PRO A 14 -24.83 -21.03 26.92
N GLN A 15 -24.70 -22.09 27.72
CA GLN A 15 -23.97 -22.08 28.99
C GLN A 15 -22.47 -22.21 28.69
N TYR A 16 -21.70 -21.16 29.00
CA TYR A 16 -20.24 -21.18 28.85
C TYR A 16 -19.58 -21.91 30.02
N PRO A 17 -18.58 -22.78 29.77
CA PRO A 17 -17.80 -23.41 30.83
C PRO A 17 -17.08 -22.35 31.68
N GLN A 18 -17.21 -22.47 33.00
CA GLN A 18 -16.42 -21.67 33.95
C GLN A 18 -15.03 -22.31 34.08
N PHE A 19 -13.98 -21.57 33.74
CA PHE A 19 -12.60 -22.01 33.97
C PHE A 19 -12.17 -21.66 35.41
N PRO A 20 -11.42 -22.54 36.09
CA PRO A 20 -10.86 -22.22 37.41
C PRO A 20 -9.90 -21.03 37.30
N GLN A 21 -10.10 -20.02 38.15
CA GLN A 21 -9.11 -18.97 38.30
C GLN A 21 -7.98 -19.48 39.20
N GLU A 22 -6.90 -19.97 38.58
CA GLU A 22 -5.66 -20.18 39.31
C GLU A 22 -5.06 -18.82 39.67
N GLN A 23 -5.01 -18.51 40.96
CA GLN A 23 -4.32 -17.33 41.48
C GLN A 23 -2.81 -17.53 41.32
N ILE A 24 -2.23 -16.91 40.30
CA ILE A 24 -0.78 -16.84 40.13
C ILE A 24 -0.23 -15.92 41.24
N GLN A 25 0.39 -16.50 42.26
CA GLN A 25 1.16 -15.75 43.24
C GLN A 25 2.50 -15.32 42.63
N PHE A 26 2.65 -14.02 42.38
CA PHE A 26 3.93 -13.44 41.99
C PHE A 26 4.88 -13.37 43.21
N PRO A 27 6.17 -13.73 43.06
CA PRO A 27 7.15 -13.58 44.12
C PRO A 27 7.26 -12.11 44.57
N GLN A 28 7.12 -11.86 45.87
CA GLN A 28 7.10 -10.51 46.48
C GLN A 28 8.49 -9.90 46.71
N HIS A 29 9.57 -10.51 46.22
CA HIS A 29 10.92 -10.03 46.49
C HIS A 29 11.75 -9.97 45.20
N SER A 30 11.82 -8.78 44.63
CA SER A 30 12.89 -8.43 43.69
C SER A 30 14.22 -8.39 44.46
N PRO A 31 15.29 -9.04 43.97
CA PRO A 31 16.61 -8.87 44.56
C PRO A 31 17.05 -7.41 44.42
N PRO A 32 17.81 -6.86 45.39
CA PRO A 32 18.34 -5.51 45.28
C PRO A 32 19.30 -5.43 44.09
N PHE A 33 19.14 -4.39 43.27
CA PHE A 33 20.06 -4.08 42.18
C PHE A 33 21.44 -3.72 42.77
N PRO A 34 22.54 -4.26 42.23
CA PRO A 34 23.87 -3.79 42.60
C PRO A 34 24.05 -2.32 42.16
N GLU A 35 24.45 -1.46 43.10
CA GLU A 35 24.85 -0.09 42.79
C GLU A 35 26.15 -0.11 41.99
N HIS A 36 26.04 -0.02 40.67
CA HIS A 36 27.19 0.28 39.83
C HIS A 36 27.45 1.78 39.88
N SER A 37 28.58 2.17 40.49
CA SER A 37 29.09 3.53 40.45
C SER A 37 29.24 3.99 38.99
N ALA A 38 28.66 5.14 38.65
CA ALA A 38 28.77 5.72 37.32
C ALA A 38 30.25 6.01 36.99
N PRO A 39 30.74 5.68 35.78
CA PRO A 39 32.09 6.06 35.35
C PRO A 39 32.23 7.58 35.36
N GLN A 40 33.22 8.10 36.10
CA GLN A 40 33.61 9.51 35.98
C GLN A 40 34.30 9.71 34.65
N PHE A 41 33.67 10.45 33.74
CA PHE A 41 34.31 10.92 32.52
C PHE A 41 35.24 12.09 32.85
N PRO A 42 36.48 12.10 32.32
CA PRO A 42 37.36 13.25 32.40
C PRO A 42 36.67 14.48 31.80
N GLN A 43 36.68 15.61 32.52
CA GLN A 43 36.28 16.89 31.96
C GLN A 43 37.40 17.38 31.05
N ASP A 44 37.43 16.88 29.81
CA ASP A 44 38.30 17.43 28.79
C ASP A 44 37.85 18.85 28.44
N SER A 45 38.80 19.76 28.52
CA SER A 45 38.63 21.18 28.21
C SER A 45 38.15 21.33 26.77
N ALA A 46 37.08 22.10 26.58
CA ALA A 46 36.51 22.35 25.26
C ALA A 46 37.59 22.90 24.31
N PRO A 47 37.75 22.32 23.11
CA PRO A 47 38.70 22.84 22.14
C PRO A 47 38.32 24.26 21.72
N GLN A 48 39.25 25.20 21.82
CA GLN A 48 39.06 26.54 21.26
C GLN A 48 39.13 26.46 19.74
N PHE A 49 37.99 26.69 19.09
CA PHE A 49 37.92 26.81 17.64
C PHE A 49 38.53 28.15 17.20
N PRO A 50 39.39 28.15 16.16
CA PRO A 50 39.87 29.38 15.55
C PRO A 50 38.68 30.23 15.05
N GLN A 51 38.74 31.53 15.30
CA GLN A 51 37.76 32.49 14.77
C GLN A 51 37.85 32.50 13.24
N HIS A 52 36.88 31.86 12.58
CA HIS A 52 36.80 31.85 11.13
C HIS A 52 36.52 33.26 10.59
N ILE A 53 37.42 33.76 9.75
CA ILE A 53 37.15 34.90 8.86
C ILE A 53 36.05 34.44 7.89
N VAL A 54 34.89 35.07 7.96
CA VAL A 54 33.75 34.79 7.08
C VAL A 54 34.03 35.41 5.71
N PRO A 55 34.12 34.62 4.61
CA PRO A 55 34.19 35.19 3.28
C PRO A 55 32.87 35.92 2.97
N GLN A 56 32.95 37.20 2.59
CA GLN A 56 31.79 37.93 2.07
C GLN A 56 31.44 37.36 0.68
N PHE A 57 30.34 36.61 0.62
CA PHE A 57 29.77 36.21 -0.66
C PHE A 57 29.02 37.39 -1.29
N PRO A 58 29.16 37.63 -2.60
CA PRO A 58 28.40 38.65 -3.30
C PRO A 58 26.89 38.36 -3.19
N GLN A 59 26.12 39.39 -2.85
CA GLN A 59 24.67 39.32 -2.74
C GLN A 59 24.07 38.98 -4.12
N PRO A 60 23.25 37.92 -4.24
CA PRO A 60 22.62 37.58 -5.50
C PRO A 60 21.61 38.66 -5.86
N THR A 61 21.81 39.31 -7.00
CA THR A 61 20.80 40.18 -7.62
C THR A 61 19.65 39.27 -8.05
N ALA A 62 18.51 39.36 -7.37
CA ALA A 62 17.34 38.57 -7.72
C ALA A 62 16.89 38.93 -9.14
N PRO A 63 16.69 37.96 -10.04
CA PRO A 63 16.06 38.24 -11.32
C PRO A 63 14.61 38.68 -11.06
N HIS A 64 14.23 39.78 -11.71
CA HIS A 64 12.86 40.28 -11.71
C HIS A 64 11.98 39.29 -12.47
N TYR A 65 11.22 38.48 -11.74
CA TYR A 65 10.21 37.61 -12.32
C TYR A 65 8.94 38.44 -12.56
N GLU A 66 8.64 38.70 -13.82
CA GLU A 66 7.30 39.12 -14.22
C GLU A 66 6.31 38.04 -13.77
N GLN A 67 5.35 38.42 -12.92
CA GLN A 67 4.25 37.55 -12.53
C GLN A 67 3.31 37.35 -13.71
N HIS A 68 3.69 36.46 -14.63
CA HIS A 68 2.73 35.87 -15.55
C HIS A 68 1.88 34.89 -14.74
N ALA A 69 0.61 35.24 -14.55
CA ALA A 69 -0.38 34.34 -13.96
C ALA A 69 -0.34 33.00 -14.72
N MET A 70 0.14 31.94 -14.06
CA MET A 70 0.12 30.60 -14.65
C MET A 70 -1.35 30.18 -14.85
N PRO A 71 -1.80 29.90 -16.08
CA PRO A 71 -3.07 29.24 -16.25
C PRO A 71 -2.99 27.87 -15.56
N HIS A 72 -4.04 27.49 -14.84
CA HIS A 72 -4.22 26.13 -14.31
C HIS A 72 -4.28 25.15 -15.50
N GLN A 73 -3.12 24.77 -16.03
CA GLN A 73 -3.02 23.61 -16.92
C GLN A 73 -3.15 22.38 -16.02
N GLN A 74 -4.37 21.85 -15.93
CA GLN A 74 -4.52 20.41 -15.67
C GLN A 74 -3.56 19.72 -16.63
N ALA A 75 -2.58 18.98 -16.11
CA ALA A 75 -1.66 18.21 -16.92
C ALA A 75 -2.48 17.20 -17.73
N GLN A 76 -2.89 17.59 -18.93
CA GLN A 76 -3.37 16.68 -19.95
C GLN A 76 -2.14 15.88 -20.37
N TYR A 77 -1.86 14.81 -19.62
CA TYR A 77 -0.92 13.80 -20.06
C TYR A 77 -1.48 13.28 -21.37
N PRO A 78 -0.73 13.37 -22.50
CA PRO A 78 -1.19 12.81 -23.76
C PRO A 78 -1.23 11.29 -23.59
N ASP A 79 -2.39 10.82 -23.16
CA ASP A 79 -2.69 9.42 -23.04
C ASP A 79 -3.06 8.95 -24.45
N ASN A 80 -2.05 8.59 -25.21
CA ASN A 80 -2.24 7.76 -26.39
C ASN A 80 -2.57 6.32 -25.93
N ALA A 81 -3.60 6.18 -25.08
CA ALA A 81 -4.06 4.91 -24.52
C ALA A 81 -4.37 3.89 -25.63
N SER A 82 -4.71 4.38 -26.82
CA SER A 82 -4.95 3.58 -28.03
C SER A 82 -3.68 3.06 -28.71
N HIS A 83 -2.49 3.63 -28.52
CA HIS A 83 -1.22 3.02 -28.97
C HIS A 83 -0.57 2.11 -27.93
N TYR A 84 -0.94 2.21 -26.65
CA TYR A 84 -0.42 1.37 -25.57
C TYR A 84 -1.35 0.23 -25.19
N ALA A 85 -2.29 -0.14 -26.07
CA ALA A 85 -2.81 -1.51 -26.04
C ALA A 85 -1.59 -2.43 -26.03
N PRO A 86 -1.46 -3.38 -25.09
CA PRO A 86 -0.39 -4.34 -25.13
C PRO A 86 -0.41 -4.92 -26.55
N GLN A 87 0.66 -4.73 -27.33
CA GLN A 87 0.75 -5.21 -28.72
C GLN A 87 0.65 -6.76 -28.79
N ASN A 88 0.44 -7.40 -27.64
CA ASN A 88 0.26 -8.82 -27.50
C ASN A 88 -0.72 -9.16 -26.35
N THR A 89 -2.00 -8.82 -26.49
CA THR A 89 -3.08 -9.31 -25.61
C THR A 89 -3.39 -10.79 -25.80
N SER A 90 -2.80 -11.45 -26.81
CA SER A 90 -2.91 -12.88 -27.10
C SER A 90 -2.45 -13.79 -25.95
N TRP A 91 -1.84 -13.23 -24.91
CA TRP A 91 -1.19 -13.96 -23.83
C TRP A 91 -1.96 -14.02 -22.51
N TYR A 92 -3.04 -13.25 -22.38
CA TYR A 92 -3.93 -13.43 -21.25
C TYR A 92 -4.69 -14.74 -21.46
N PRO A 93 -4.80 -15.60 -20.43
CA PRO A 93 -5.48 -16.88 -20.60
C PRO A 93 -6.90 -16.64 -21.09
N VAL A 94 -7.29 -17.36 -22.15
CA VAL A 94 -8.65 -17.31 -22.70
C VAL A 94 -9.61 -17.88 -21.65
N TYR A 95 -10.45 -17.03 -21.08
CA TYR A 95 -11.36 -17.43 -20.00
C TYR A 95 -12.57 -18.18 -20.52
N ASN A 96 -12.92 -19.26 -19.81
CA ASN A 96 -14.17 -19.98 -20.01
C ASN A 96 -15.31 -19.14 -19.41
N GLY A 97 -16.27 -18.71 -20.23
CA GLY A 97 -17.21 -17.60 -19.98
C GLY A 97 -18.22 -17.75 -18.82
N ALA A 98 -18.03 -18.67 -17.88
CA ALA A 98 -18.92 -18.88 -16.74
C ALA A 98 -18.66 -17.94 -15.56
N ASN A 99 -17.44 -17.39 -15.42
CA ASN A 99 -17.12 -16.43 -14.35
C ASN A 99 -16.90 -15.02 -14.92
N PRO A 100 -17.69 -14.01 -14.51
CA PRO A 100 -17.50 -12.64 -14.97
C PRO A 100 -16.23 -11.97 -14.43
N PHE A 101 -15.57 -12.58 -13.43
CA PHE A 101 -14.35 -12.07 -12.82
C PHE A 101 -13.18 -13.05 -12.93
N VAL A 102 -12.01 -12.48 -13.11
CA VAL A 102 -10.71 -13.13 -13.04
C VAL A 102 -10.16 -12.96 -11.64
N LYS A 103 -9.82 -14.08 -10.98
CA LYS A 103 -9.14 -14.05 -9.68
C LYS A 103 -7.62 -14.10 -9.86
N LEU A 104 -6.97 -13.02 -9.45
CA LEU A 104 -5.53 -12.90 -9.31
C LEU A 104 -5.15 -13.27 -7.86
N SER A 105 -4.47 -14.39 -7.68
CA SER A 105 -4.15 -14.95 -6.36
C SER A 105 -2.69 -14.73 -6.01
N PHE A 106 -2.43 -14.16 -4.84
CA PHE A 106 -1.09 -13.97 -4.31
C PHE A 106 -0.57 -15.28 -3.74
N SER A 107 0.70 -15.62 -4.00
CA SER A 107 1.32 -16.86 -3.50
C SER A 107 1.55 -16.84 -2.00
N ASN A 108 1.53 -15.66 -1.38
CA ASN A 108 1.85 -15.44 0.03
C ASN A 108 0.74 -14.63 0.69
N ARG A 109 0.70 -14.63 2.03
CA ARG A 109 -0.11 -13.68 2.82
C ARG A 109 0.56 -12.30 2.96
N THR A 110 1.58 -12.03 2.15
CA THR A 110 2.31 -10.77 2.09
C THR A 110 2.10 -10.13 0.72
N MET A 111 2.11 -8.80 0.67
CA MET A 111 2.03 -8.05 -0.60
C MET A 111 3.40 -7.74 -1.22
N VAL A 112 4.47 -7.97 -0.47
CA VAL A 112 5.85 -7.79 -0.92
C VAL A 112 6.46 -9.15 -1.24
N ASN A 113 7.43 -9.18 -2.16
CA ASN A 113 8.21 -10.38 -2.46
C ASN A 113 7.33 -11.61 -2.76
N THR A 114 6.26 -11.39 -3.52
CA THR A 114 5.21 -12.38 -3.80
C THR A 114 4.98 -12.50 -5.31
N SER A 115 4.44 -13.64 -5.73
CA SER A 115 4.01 -13.85 -7.12
C SER A 115 2.49 -13.84 -7.17
N ILE A 116 1.94 -13.24 -8.21
CA ILE A 116 0.51 -13.25 -8.48
C ILE A 116 0.26 -14.23 -9.61
N THR A 117 -0.68 -15.14 -9.39
CA THR A 117 -1.08 -16.16 -10.35
C THR A 117 -2.52 -15.97 -10.79
N VAL A 118 -2.81 -16.40 -12.00
CA VAL A 118 -4.15 -16.57 -12.54
C VAL A 118 -4.32 -18.03 -12.88
N ASN A 119 -5.28 -18.71 -12.25
CA ASN A 119 -5.51 -20.14 -12.44
C ASN A 119 -4.21 -20.98 -12.33
N GLY A 120 -3.36 -20.63 -11.35
CA GLY A 120 -2.06 -21.28 -11.12
C GLY A 120 -0.93 -20.84 -12.06
N THR A 121 -1.21 -20.07 -13.11
CA THR A 121 -0.19 -19.54 -14.03
C THR A 121 0.37 -18.22 -13.49
N PRO A 122 1.70 -18.10 -13.30
CA PRO A 122 2.32 -16.84 -12.87
C PRO A 122 2.10 -15.72 -13.87
N LEU A 123 1.58 -14.59 -13.38
CA LEU A 123 1.30 -13.39 -14.17
C LEU A 123 2.21 -12.24 -13.75
N TYR A 124 2.25 -11.93 -12.44
CA TYR A 124 3.10 -10.86 -11.91
C TYR A 124 4.09 -11.39 -10.89
N LYS A 125 5.26 -10.76 -10.84
CA LYS A 125 6.21 -10.88 -9.74
C LYS A 125 6.36 -9.52 -9.08
N ILE A 126 6.03 -9.46 -7.80
CA ILE A 126 6.23 -8.28 -6.96
C ILE A 126 7.50 -8.50 -6.15
N SER A 127 8.44 -7.58 -6.28
CA SER A 127 9.70 -7.61 -5.52
C SER A 127 9.94 -6.26 -4.88
N THR A 128 10.09 -6.25 -3.57
CA THR A 128 10.51 -5.09 -2.81
C THR A 128 12.01 -5.21 -2.58
N VAL A 129 12.77 -4.33 -3.23
CA VAL A 129 14.21 -4.55 -3.48
C VAL A 129 15.13 -4.01 -2.39
N ASP A 130 14.62 -3.20 -1.49
CA ASP A 130 15.41 -2.55 -0.45
C ASP A 130 14.95 -2.96 0.94
N THR A 131 15.89 -2.93 1.88
CA THR A 131 15.68 -3.36 3.27
C THR A 131 14.70 -2.49 4.04
N VAL A 132 14.37 -1.29 3.56
CA VAL A 132 13.34 -0.42 4.16
C VAL A 132 12.01 -0.49 3.43
N GLY A 133 11.94 -1.26 2.35
CA GLY A 133 10.77 -1.44 1.51
C GLY A 133 10.36 -0.23 0.69
N ALA A 134 11.21 0.79 0.54
CA ALA A 134 10.91 1.98 -0.24
C ALA A 134 10.58 1.64 -1.71
N ILE A 135 11.27 0.68 -2.32
CA ILE A 135 11.18 0.42 -3.75
C ILE A 135 10.51 -0.93 -4.01
N THR A 136 9.37 -0.89 -4.70
CA THR A 136 8.63 -2.08 -5.13
C THR A 136 8.56 -2.13 -6.64
N ASN A 137 9.10 -3.19 -7.22
CA ASN A 137 9.01 -3.48 -8.65
C ASN A 137 7.91 -4.50 -8.90
N ILE A 138 7.13 -4.25 -9.95
CA ILE A 138 6.12 -5.15 -10.48
C ILE A 138 6.60 -5.56 -11.87
N LYS A 139 6.78 -6.86 -12.08
CA LYS A 139 7.29 -7.44 -13.33
C LYS A 139 6.28 -8.44 -13.89
N ASP A 140 6.26 -8.61 -15.21
CA ASP A 140 5.62 -9.77 -15.83
C ASP A 140 6.42 -11.01 -15.41
N ALA A 141 5.75 -12.01 -14.82
CA ALA A 141 6.41 -13.18 -14.25
C ALA A 141 7.02 -14.12 -15.30
N ARG A 142 6.56 -14.04 -16.55
CA ARG A 142 6.92 -14.98 -17.63
C ARG A 142 8.12 -14.45 -18.40
N THR A 143 8.11 -13.16 -18.69
CA THR A 143 9.15 -12.45 -19.47
C THR A 143 10.17 -11.75 -18.59
N CYS A 144 9.89 -11.63 -17.29
CA CYS A 144 10.66 -10.80 -16.35
C CYS A 144 10.73 -9.30 -16.73
N ALA A 145 9.92 -8.85 -17.69
CA ALA A 145 9.87 -7.46 -18.10
C ALA A 145 9.35 -6.58 -16.96
N LEU A 146 9.99 -5.44 -16.74
CA LEU A 146 9.52 -4.46 -15.78
C LEU A 146 8.21 -3.85 -16.29
N ILE A 147 7.19 -3.83 -15.44
CA ILE A 147 5.89 -3.20 -15.73
C ILE A 147 5.85 -1.84 -15.06
N SER A 148 6.10 -1.80 -13.75
CA SER A 148 6.16 -0.55 -13.00
C SER A 148 7.07 -0.64 -11.77
N THR A 149 7.47 0.53 -11.31
CA THR A 149 8.24 0.74 -10.09
C THR A 149 7.53 1.75 -9.22
N ILE A 150 7.25 1.38 -7.97
CA ILE A 150 6.78 2.26 -6.92
C ILE A 150 7.98 2.63 -6.05
N ASN A 151 8.20 3.92 -5.83
CA ASN A 151 9.26 4.44 -4.97
C ASN A 151 8.62 5.29 -3.86
N ARG A 152 8.59 4.73 -2.65
CA ARG A 152 8.09 5.36 -1.44
C ARG A 152 9.24 6.09 -0.75
N ARG A 153 9.05 7.35 -0.36
CA ARG A 153 10.13 8.17 0.20
C ARG A 153 9.68 8.81 1.50
N THR A 154 10.59 8.87 2.47
CA THR A 154 10.30 9.48 3.78
C THR A 154 10.28 11.00 3.71
N LEU A 155 11.21 11.60 2.96
CA LEU A 155 11.42 13.06 2.91
C LEU A 155 10.94 13.71 1.61
N HIS A 156 10.56 12.90 0.62
CA HIS A 156 10.15 13.37 -0.70
C HIS A 156 8.79 12.78 -1.04
N PRO A 157 8.03 13.36 -1.99
CA PRO A 157 6.82 12.73 -2.50
C PRO A 157 7.11 11.34 -3.05
N ASP A 158 6.24 10.38 -2.75
CA ASP A 158 6.23 9.06 -3.37
C ASP A 158 6.09 9.21 -4.89
N SER A 159 6.75 8.33 -5.64
CA SER A 159 6.72 8.34 -7.11
C SER A 159 6.42 6.96 -7.69
N VAL A 160 5.92 6.94 -8.92
CA VAL A 160 5.67 5.74 -9.70
C VAL A 160 6.25 5.91 -11.10
N ALA A 161 6.75 4.85 -11.71
CA ALA A 161 7.12 4.82 -13.12
C ALA A 161 6.53 3.57 -13.76
N PHE A 162 6.05 3.69 -15.00
CA PHE A 162 5.56 2.56 -15.80
C PHE A 162 6.47 2.38 -17.00
N ALA A 163 7.04 1.19 -17.18
CA ALA A 163 8.02 0.99 -18.25
C ALA A 163 7.43 1.18 -19.65
N GLN A 164 6.16 0.79 -19.83
CA GLN A 164 5.47 0.83 -21.13
C GLN A 164 4.34 1.87 -21.19
N ARG A 165 4.16 2.69 -20.15
CA ARG A 165 3.14 3.77 -20.12
C ARG A 165 3.79 5.09 -19.78
N TYR A 166 3.13 6.19 -20.13
CA TYR A 166 3.62 7.54 -19.86
C TYR A 166 5.06 7.79 -20.37
N GLY A 167 5.47 7.06 -21.42
CA GLY A 167 6.83 7.11 -21.98
C GLY A 167 7.95 6.76 -20.99
N GLY A 168 7.68 5.92 -19.97
CA GLY A 168 8.69 5.55 -18.97
C GLY A 168 8.95 6.62 -17.92
N ARG A 169 8.20 7.73 -17.92
CA ARG A 169 8.46 8.87 -17.03
C ARG A 169 8.10 8.53 -15.59
N VAL A 170 8.84 9.14 -14.66
CA VAL A 170 8.54 9.11 -13.24
C VAL A 170 7.46 10.14 -12.94
N LEU A 171 6.34 9.69 -12.38
CA LEU A 171 5.20 10.50 -11.96
C LEU A 171 5.18 10.61 -10.44
N LYS A 172 4.78 11.76 -9.90
CA LYS A 172 4.49 11.85 -8.45
C LYS A 172 3.18 11.13 -8.17
N VAL A 173 3.14 10.31 -7.12
CA VAL A 173 1.93 9.53 -6.83
C VAL A 173 0.73 10.42 -6.55
N LYS A 174 0.91 11.57 -5.88
CA LYS A 174 -0.19 12.52 -5.64
C LYS A 174 -0.80 13.14 -6.91
N GLU A 175 -0.05 13.15 -8.01
CA GLU A 175 -0.50 13.67 -9.32
C GLU A 175 -1.12 12.54 -10.16
N TRP A 176 -0.62 11.31 -10.02
CA TRP A 176 -1.11 10.14 -10.75
C TRP A 176 -2.33 9.46 -10.10
N LEU A 177 -2.28 9.25 -8.79
CA LEU A 177 -3.30 8.62 -7.95
C LEU A 177 -3.82 9.67 -6.96
N VAL A 178 -4.84 10.39 -7.39
CA VAL A 178 -5.39 11.54 -6.67
C VAL A 178 -6.26 11.05 -5.51
N LYS A 179 -5.85 11.35 -4.29
CA LYS A 179 -6.61 11.01 -3.06
C LYS A 179 -7.71 12.05 -2.81
N SER A 180 -8.91 11.60 -2.46
CA SER A 180 -10.01 12.47 -2.05
C SER A 180 -9.74 13.16 -0.72
N VAL A 181 -10.47 14.25 -0.44
CA VAL A 181 -10.37 14.97 0.84
C VAL A 181 -10.77 14.09 2.02
N GLU A 182 -11.80 13.26 1.85
CA GLU A 182 -12.24 12.25 2.84
C GLU A 182 -11.19 11.16 3.08
N GLY A 183 -10.29 10.97 2.11
CA GLY A 183 -9.13 10.10 2.20
C GLY A 183 -9.39 8.60 2.05
N THR A 184 -10.64 8.18 1.90
CA THR A 184 -11.06 6.79 1.63
C THR A 184 -11.16 6.47 0.14
N LYS A 185 -11.06 7.49 -0.72
CA LYS A 185 -11.18 7.35 -2.17
C LYS A 185 -9.90 7.83 -2.86
N TRP A 186 -9.50 7.15 -3.93
CA TRP A 186 -8.45 7.56 -4.85
C TRP A 186 -8.94 7.44 -6.29
N SER A 187 -8.38 8.23 -7.20
CA SER A 187 -8.75 8.16 -8.61
C SER A 187 -7.52 8.28 -9.52
N ILE A 188 -7.55 7.55 -10.64
CA ILE A 188 -6.59 7.65 -11.75
C ILE A 188 -7.36 7.99 -13.02
N GLN A 189 -6.84 8.91 -13.82
CA GLN A 189 -7.35 9.21 -15.16
C GLN A 189 -6.61 8.36 -16.20
N THR A 190 -7.35 7.67 -17.07
CA THR A 190 -6.83 6.75 -18.09
C THR A 190 -7.58 6.92 -19.41
N GLY A 191 -7.01 7.59 -20.40
CA GLY A 191 -7.43 7.50 -21.81
C GLY A 191 -8.89 7.85 -22.09
N GLY A 192 -9.54 8.63 -21.23
CA GLY A 192 -10.96 8.97 -21.31
C GLY A 192 -11.84 8.32 -20.25
N THR A 193 -11.31 7.39 -19.45
CA THR A 193 -12.02 6.78 -18.30
C THR A 193 -11.34 7.11 -16.99
N THR A 194 -12.09 7.12 -15.90
CA THR A 194 -11.57 7.27 -14.53
C THR A 194 -11.67 5.94 -13.79
N LEU A 195 -10.55 5.46 -13.24
CA LEU A 195 -10.59 4.39 -12.25
C LEU A 195 -10.68 5.00 -10.86
N THR A 196 -11.71 4.63 -10.11
CA THR A 196 -11.93 5.06 -8.73
C THR A 196 -11.74 3.89 -7.78
N PHE A 197 -10.80 4.05 -6.84
CA PHE A 197 -10.51 3.09 -5.79
C PHE A 197 -11.17 3.58 -4.50
N LEU A 198 -12.02 2.76 -3.89
CA LEU A 198 -12.73 3.06 -2.66
C LEU A 198 -12.34 2.03 -1.59
N TRP A 199 -11.80 2.50 -0.48
CA TRP A 199 -11.60 1.67 0.70
C TRP A 199 -12.90 1.62 1.50
N ASP A 200 -13.56 0.47 1.53
CA ASP A 200 -14.84 0.30 2.23
C ASP A 200 -14.66 0.02 3.73
N ILE A 201 -15.77 0.06 4.47
CA ILE A 201 -15.82 -0.21 5.91
C ILE A 201 -15.51 -1.68 6.27
N SER A 202 -15.55 -2.57 5.28
CA SER A 202 -15.18 -3.98 5.42
C SER A 202 -13.70 -4.22 5.11
N ASN A 203 -12.90 -3.16 4.97
CA ASN A 203 -11.49 -3.19 4.61
C ASN A 203 -11.20 -3.85 3.25
N ARG A 204 -12.16 -3.78 2.33
CA ARG A 204 -11.97 -4.16 0.94
C ARG A 204 -11.66 -2.92 0.12
N LEU A 205 -10.76 -3.07 -0.83
CA LEU A 205 -10.50 -2.04 -1.82
C LEU A 205 -11.34 -2.35 -3.06
N LEU A 206 -12.41 -1.57 -3.27
CA LEU A 206 -13.27 -1.66 -4.43
C LEU A 206 -12.74 -0.76 -5.55
N VAL A 207 -12.87 -1.19 -6.79
CA VAL A 207 -12.48 -0.41 -7.97
C VAL A 207 -13.69 -0.23 -8.86
N TYR A 208 -14.01 1.02 -9.16
CA TYR A 208 -15.06 1.44 -10.06
C TYR A 208 -14.44 2.05 -11.32
N GLN A 209 -15.12 1.89 -12.44
CA GLN A 209 -14.78 2.57 -13.68
C GLN A 209 -15.86 3.61 -13.97
N ASP A 210 -15.44 4.85 -14.20
CA ASP A 210 -16.32 5.98 -14.51
C ASP A 210 -17.45 6.15 -13.49
N SER A 211 -18.68 6.33 -13.97
CA SER A 211 -19.90 6.44 -13.17
C SER A 211 -20.60 5.09 -12.95
N ASN A 212 -19.90 3.96 -13.12
CA ASN A 212 -20.49 2.65 -12.87
C ASN A 212 -20.94 2.53 -11.41
N THR A 213 -22.13 1.99 -11.21
CA THR A 213 -22.70 1.73 -9.88
C THR A 213 -22.13 0.45 -9.25
N GLU A 214 -21.61 -0.45 -10.07
CA GLU A 214 -21.02 -1.72 -9.65
C GLU A 214 -19.49 -1.67 -9.77
N PRO A 215 -18.77 -2.29 -8.81
CA PRO A 215 -17.33 -2.38 -8.89
C PRO A 215 -16.92 -3.28 -10.06
N VAL A 216 -15.92 -2.83 -10.81
CA VAL A 216 -15.28 -3.60 -11.88
C VAL A 216 -14.15 -4.48 -11.35
N ALA A 217 -13.65 -4.20 -10.15
CA ALA A 217 -12.70 -5.05 -9.45
C ALA A 217 -12.82 -4.87 -7.94
N TRP A 218 -12.31 -5.84 -7.17
CA TRP A 218 -12.13 -5.68 -5.74
C TRP A 218 -10.92 -6.46 -5.23
N PHE A 219 -10.38 -6.02 -4.10
CA PHE A 219 -9.29 -6.66 -3.39
C PHE A 219 -9.81 -7.26 -2.09
N ASP A 220 -9.60 -8.57 -1.93
CA ASP A 220 -9.84 -9.28 -0.68
C ASP A 220 -8.54 -9.33 0.15
N PRO A 221 -8.59 -8.85 1.41
CA PRO A 221 -7.45 -8.94 2.31
C PRO A 221 -7.13 -10.40 2.64
N ALA A 222 -5.87 -10.68 2.99
CA ALA A 222 -5.47 -11.98 3.47
C ALA A 222 -6.15 -12.32 4.81
N THR A 223 -6.48 -13.59 4.98
CA THR A 223 -7.00 -14.16 6.22
C THR A 223 -6.03 -15.24 6.73
N PRO A 224 -6.23 -15.82 7.93
CA PRO A 224 -5.41 -16.93 8.40
C PRO A 224 -5.39 -18.12 7.43
N SER A 225 -6.47 -18.36 6.69
CA SER A 225 -6.63 -19.49 5.77
C SER A 225 -6.47 -19.13 4.29
N GLN A 226 -6.40 -17.84 3.94
CA GLN A 226 -6.38 -17.40 2.55
C GLN A 226 -5.36 -16.27 2.32
N SER A 227 -4.58 -16.38 1.25
CA SER A 227 -3.76 -15.28 0.75
C SER A 227 -4.60 -14.13 0.18
N PHE A 228 -3.96 -12.98 -0.05
CA PHE A 228 -4.59 -11.88 -0.78
C PHE A 228 -5.13 -12.34 -2.14
N SER A 229 -6.25 -11.76 -2.56
CA SER A 229 -6.73 -11.93 -3.94
C SER A 229 -7.30 -10.65 -4.50
N PHE A 230 -7.03 -10.41 -5.76
CA PHE A 230 -7.62 -9.31 -6.52
C PHE A 230 -8.52 -9.89 -7.60
N HIS A 231 -9.79 -9.49 -7.62
CA HIS A 231 -10.76 -9.97 -8.59
C HIS A 231 -11.07 -8.82 -9.54
N ILE A 232 -10.96 -9.04 -10.84
CA ILE A 232 -11.18 -8.02 -11.86
C ILE A 232 -12.08 -8.56 -12.95
N LYS A 233 -13.00 -7.72 -13.45
CA LYS A 233 -13.94 -8.12 -14.49
C LYS A 233 -13.18 -8.59 -15.73
N ASN A 234 -13.67 -9.66 -16.33
CA ASN A 234 -13.11 -10.22 -17.55
C ASN A 234 -13.19 -9.19 -18.70
N GLY A 235 -12.18 -9.14 -19.58
CA GLY A 235 -12.11 -8.17 -20.67
C GLY A 235 -11.52 -6.80 -20.29
N MET A 236 -10.95 -6.68 -19.09
CA MET A 236 -10.30 -5.45 -18.59
C MET A 236 -8.78 -5.54 -18.52
N GLU A 237 -8.17 -6.44 -19.28
CA GLU A 237 -6.73 -6.74 -19.25
C GLU A 237 -5.88 -5.49 -19.52
N ASN A 238 -6.41 -4.57 -20.34
CA ASN A 238 -5.76 -3.30 -20.69
C ASN A 238 -5.57 -2.35 -19.50
N ILE A 239 -6.25 -2.54 -18.37
CA ILE A 239 -6.06 -1.73 -17.15
C ILE A 239 -5.41 -2.50 -15.99
N TRP A 240 -5.12 -3.80 -16.15
CA TRP A 240 -4.64 -4.63 -15.04
C TRP A 240 -3.37 -4.06 -14.40
N ASP A 241 -2.40 -3.65 -15.21
CA ASP A 241 -1.14 -3.12 -14.70
C ASP A 241 -1.35 -1.84 -13.88
N LEU A 242 -2.23 -0.94 -14.35
CA LEU A 242 -2.54 0.30 -13.64
C LEU A 242 -3.27 0.02 -12.33
N ALA A 243 -4.31 -0.82 -12.40
CA ALA A 243 -5.10 -1.21 -11.23
C ALA A 243 -4.25 -1.92 -10.18
N MET A 244 -3.42 -2.88 -10.60
CA MET A 244 -2.55 -3.64 -9.71
C MET A 244 -1.50 -2.75 -9.03
N THR A 245 -0.83 -1.87 -9.79
CA THR A 245 0.13 -0.92 -9.20
C THR A 245 -0.54 0.00 -8.18
N ALA A 246 -1.74 0.49 -8.47
CA ALA A 246 -2.50 1.33 -7.55
C ALA A 246 -2.92 0.59 -6.28
N VAL A 247 -3.45 -0.64 -6.42
CA VAL A 247 -3.83 -1.50 -5.30
C VAL A 247 -2.64 -1.76 -4.39
N ILE A 248 -1.50 -2.18 -4.95
CA ILE A 248 -0.27 -2.43 -4.18
C ILE A 248 0.15 -1.18 -3.42
N TYR A 249 0.15 -0.01 -4.07
CA TYR A 249 0.49 1.25 -3.40
C TYR A 249 -0.48 1.59 -2.27
N ILE A 250 -1.80 1.55 -2.52
CA ILE A 250 -2.83 1.92 -1.54
C ILE A 250 -2.76 1.01 -0.33
N VAL A 251 -2.75 -0.31 -0.55
CA VAL A 251 -2.72 -1.31 0.54
C VAL A 251 -1.42 -1.16 1.33
N HIS A 252 -0.27 -1.02 0.67
CA HIS A 252 1.00 -0.75 1.37
C HIS A 252 0.96 0.52 2.22
N LYS A 253 0.40 1.62 1.70
CA LYS A 253 0.33 2.88 2.45
C LYS A 253 -0.60 2.74 3.65
N ARG A 254 -1.73 2.05 3.50
CA ARG A 254 -2.71 1.84 4.57
C ARG A 254 -2.21 0.91 5.66
N LEU A 255 -1.65 -0.24 5.31
CA LEU A 255 -1.06 -1.17 6.28
C LEU A 255 0.06 -0.54 7.11
N LEU A 256 0.78 0.43 6.54
CA LEU A 256 1.74 1.24 7.30
C LEU A 256 1.02 2.21 8.24
N THR A 257 0.09 3.03 7.74
CA THR A 257 -0.59 4.06 8.53
C THR A 257 -1.43 3.49 9.68
N ASP A 258 -2.21 2.44 9.45
CA ASP A 258 -3.13 1.90 10.46
C ASP A 258 -2.40 1.32 11.67
N LYS A 259 -1.14 0.89 11.50
CA LYS A 259 -0.29 0.41 12.61
C LYS A 259 0.46 1.51 13.35
N PHE A 260 0.61 2.71 12.76
CA PHE A 260 1.07 3.88 13.52
C PHE A 260 0.02 4.36 14.51
N PHE A 261 -1.27 4.09 14.28
CA PHE A 261 -2.34 4.43 15.22
C PHE A 261 -2.41 3.48 16.43
N VAL A 262 -1.99 2.22 16.30
CA VAL A 262 -2.00 1.25 17.41
C VAL A 262 -0.82 1.45 18.38
N VAL A 263 0.23 2.18 17.98
CA VAL A 263 1.47 2.34 18.79
C VAL A 263 1.46 3.57 19.69
N ASN A 264 0.45 4.45 19.62
CA ASN A 264 0.37 5.62 20.50
C ASN A 264 -0.20 5.34 21.90
N ASP A 265 -0.70 4.14 22.16
CA ASP A 265 -1.04 3.68 23.50
C ASP A 265 -0.05 2.58 23.92
N ALA A 266 0.82 2.90 24.89
CA ALA A 266 1.84 2.07 25.52
C ALA A 266 3.23 1.98 24.81
N SER A 267 4.12 2.88 25.24
CA SER A 267 5.57 2.69 25.45
C SER A 267 6.29 1.62 24.61
N GLY A 268 7.01 2.02 23.55
CA GLY A 268 8.02 1.14 22.95
C GLY A 268 8.39 1.40 21.49
N SER A 269 8.72 2.63 21.12
CA SER A 269 9.13 2.98 19.75
C SER A 269 10.57 2.52 19.47
N HIS A 270 10.74 1.28 18.99
CA HIS A 270 11.86 0.80 18.15
C HIS A 270 11.64 -0.66 17.72
N GLN A 271 10.86 -1.44 18.48
CA GLN A 271 10.60 -2.85 18.19
C GLN A 271 9.52 -3.07 17.12
N ALA A 272 8.61 -2.10 16.94
CA ALA A 272 7.52 -2.18 15.96
C ALA A 272 8.00 -2.17 14.50
N GLN A 273 9.09 -1.48 14.18
CA GLN A 273 9.67 -1.50 12.81
C GLN A 273 10.22 -2.89 12.44
N TRP A 274 10.76 -3.66 13.40
CA TRP A 274 11.30 -5.00 13.15
C TRP A 274 10.21 -6.08 13.03
N ALA A 275 9.13 -6.00 13.81
CA ALA A 275 7.96 -6.86 13.64
C ALA A 275 7.24 -6.62 12.30
N LEU A 276 7.29 -5.38 11.80
CA LEU A 276 6.78 -4.98 10.48
C LEU A 276 7.49 -5.71 9.33
N PHE A 277 8.80 -5.93 9.46
CA PHE A 277 9.57 -6.75 8.50
C PHE A 277 9.23 -8.23 8.60
N GLN A 278 9.06 -8.77 9.81
CA GLN A 278 8.74 -10.19 10.00
C GLN A 278 7.37 -10.59 9.42
N LEU A 279 6.38 -9.69 9.39
CA LEU A 279 5.05 -9.94 8.83
C LEU A 279 4.95 -9.64 7.32
N MET A 280 5.93 -8.94 6.77
CA MET A 280 6.06 -8.70 5.33
C MET A 280 7.07 -9.66 4.66
N ALA A 281 8.02 -10.22 5.41
CA ALA A 281 9.09 -11.07 4.90
C ALA A 281 8.88 -12.58 5.14
N ASN A 282 7.87 -13.00 5.93
CA ASN A 282 7.51 -14.41 6.15
C ASN A 282 6.19 -14.80 5.48
#